data_AF-A0A839K6G3-F1
#
_entry.id   AF-A0A839K6G3-F1
#
_cell.length_a   1.000
_cell.length_b   1.000
_cell.length_c   1.000
_cell.angle_alpha   90.00
_cell.angle_beta   90.00
_cell.angle_gamma   90.00
#
_symmetry.space_group_name_H-M   'P 1'
#
loop_
_entity.id
_entity.type
_entity.pdbx_description
1 polymer ?
#
loop_
_entity_poly.entity_id
_entity_poly.type
_entity_poly.pdbx_seq_one_letter_code
_entity_poly.pdbx_strand_id
1 'polypeptide(L)'
;MKSHDNLTKHKYAVEDLENQLCSLPGVTEEQGNLIIYFLSRHCLFGDYADILSLVIQDISENGVDKVLKEIHEIEESQENDDFLFNLKKTSKSNRPLIVTNDEEIETLPGKPTEMFFKNITKLAKNMPSNNLNRELTLTVSGQKSKKKVKIKAEITALIIKDKNVNINSPINFYDMLILDAIDSLWEAGNYIFTSDMVARVAKFLGGSAYIKDNAVMQVEESIEKLRGTKVTITYTDQLNMYRKAHEKVDKAVLDDMALSLTGATVKAGGNIVKGYQFNTMPILWRYAKDVGNYTSIEISKMNTKDCLKATDGISIMKSYIFGRIAEMKNEKRKSMNRIRYREIYEQVGLISMEDNEKYDNGKYKKPLKDINCPKEKARDIRNNAKIFLNHLVKQDYIKGFKEYSYADIKDNEGEDKRTKVGLEIFYQ
;
A
#
# COMPACT_ATOMS: atom_id res chain seq x y z
N MET A 1 -34.07 9.41 -20.73
CA MET A 1 -34.21 10.79 -21.28
C MET A 1 -33.51 11.84 -20.42
N LYS A 2 -33.68 11.90 -19.09
CA LYS A 2 -32.98 12.89 -18.23
C LYS A 2 -31.44 12.76 -18.14
N SER A 3 -30.85 11.59 -18.42
CA SER A 3 -29.37 11.44 -18.42
C SER A 3 -28.70 11.93 -19.70
N HIS A 4 -29.43 11.96 -20.83
CA HIS A 4 -28.92 12.49 -22.09
C HIS A 4 -28.92 14.03 -22.07
N ASP A 5 -29.94 14.65 -21.47
CA ASP A 5 -30.00 16.11 -21.27
C ASP A 5 -28.88 16.64 -20.35
N ASN A 6 -28.49 15.89 -19.31
CA ASN A 6 -27.41 16.32 -18.41
C ASN A 6 -26.02 16.21 -19.05
N LEU A 7 -25.78 15.18 -19.87
CA LEU A 7 -24.55 15.02 -20.67
C LEU A 7 -24.41 16.13 -21.71
N THR A 8 -25.53 16.51 -22.33
CA THR A 8 -25.54 17.58 -23.34
C THR A 8 -25.33 18.95 -22.67
N LYS A 9 -25.96 19.22 -21.52
CA LYS A 9 -25.74 20.46 -20.73
C LYS A 9 -24.31 20.59 -20.21
N HIS A 10 -23.69 19.49 -19.76
CA HIS A 10 -22.32 19.53 -19.26
C HIS A 10 -21.32 19.79 -20.39
N LYS A 11 -21.57 19.24 -21.59
CA LYS A 11 -20.78 19.50 -22.78
C LYS A 11 -20.83 20.97 -23.22
N TYR A 12 -22.03 21.58 -23.23
CA TYR A 12 -22.17 23.02 -23.53
C TYR A 12 -21.45 23.91 -22.50
N ALA A 13 -21.52 23.57 -21.21
CA ALA A 13 -20.84 24.34 -20.15
C ALA A 13 -19.31 24.28 -20.26
N VAL A 14 -18.74 23.18 -20.77
CA VAL A 14 -17.30 23.05 -21.00
C VAL A 14 -16.88 23.85 -22.23
N GLU A 15 -17.62 23.77 -23.34
CA GLU A 15 -17.35 24.55 -24.55
C GLU A 15 -17.43 26.07 -24.26
N ASP A 16 -18.35 26.51 -23.39
CA ASP A 16 -18.44 27.91 -22.96
C ASP A 16 -17.20 28.36 -22.15
N LEU A 17 -16.67 27.52 -21.26
CA LEU A 17 -15.46 27.82 -20.48
C LEU A 17 -14.20 27.84 -21.35
N GLU A 18 -14.10 26.92 -22.33
CA GLU A 18 -13.00 26.90 -23.28
C GLU A 18 -12.99 28.16 -24.16
N ASN A 19 -14.18 28.58 -24.63
CA ASN A 19 -14.34 29.85 -25.34
C ASN A 19 -14.01 31.05 -24.45
N GLN A 20 -14.43 31.01 -23.17
CA GLN A 20 -14.13 32.07 -22.22
C GLN A 20 -12.62 32.22 -22.01
N LEU A 21 -11.90 31.12 -21.80
CA LEU A 21 -10.44 31.10 -21.67
C LEU A 21 -9.75 31.75 -22.87
N CYS A 22 -10.12 31.35 -24.09
CA CYS A 22 -9.54 31.90 -25.33
C CYS A 22 -9.93 33.35 -25.59
N SER A 23 -10.95 33.87 -24.91
CA SER A 23 -11.39 35.28 -25.01
C SER A 23 -10.82 36.20 -23.92
N LEU A 24 -10.05 35.66 -22.97
CA LEU A 24 -9.49 36.46 -21.87
C LEU A 24 -8.49 37.51 -22.39
N PRO A 25 -8.51 38.75 -21.85
CA PRO A 25 -7.55 39.78 -22.23
C PRO A 25 -6.10 39.33 -22.00
N GLY A 26 -5.29 39.37 -23.05
CA GLY A 26 -3.88 38.97 -22.99
C GLY A 26 -3.62 37.48 -23.22
N VAL A 27 -4.66 36.66 -23.46
CA VAL A 27 -4.53 35.27 -23.90
C VAL A 27 -4.64 35.21 -25.42
N THR A 28 -3.62 34.68 -26.09
CA THR A 28 -3.70 34.36 -27.52
C THR A 28 -4.42 33.03 -27.73
N GLU A 29 -5.02 32.84 -28.92
CA GLU A 29 -5.71 31.60 -29.27
C GLU A 29 -4.80 30.36 -29.13
N GLU A 30 -3.52 30.49 -29.49
CA GLU A 30 -2.53 29.41 -29.32
C GLU A 30 -2.28 29.06 -27.85
N GLN A 31 -2.20 30.08 -26.97
CA GLN A 31 -2.01 29.88 -25.53
C GLN A 31 -3.24 29.25 -24.87
N GLY A 32 -4.44 29.71 -25.25
CA GLY A 32 -5.70 29.12 -24.76
C GLY A 32 -5.83 27.65 -25.14
N ASN A 33 -5.55 27.32 -26.42
CA ASN A 33 -5.59 25.94 -26.90
C ASN A 33 -4.55 25.03 -26.23
N LEU A 34 -3.36 25.54 -25.91
CA LEU A 34 -2.33 24.78 -25.19
C LEU A 34 -2.78 24.42 -23.77
N ILE A 35 -3.40 25.37 -23.06
CA ILE A 35 -3.91 25.17 -21.71
C ILE A 35 -5.06 24.14 -21.72
N ILE A 36 -5.99 24.25 -22.66
CA ILE A 36 -7.10 23.30 -22.87
C ILE A 36 -6.54 21.89 -23.12
N TYR A 37 -5.60 21.79 -24.06
CA TYR A 37 -4.97 20.52 -24.40
C TYR A 37 -4.29 19.88 -23.19
N PHE A 38 -3.53 20.68 -22.42
CA PHE A 38 -2.88 20.22 -21.21
C PHE A 38 -3.89 19.70 -20.16
N LEU A 39 -4.91 20.50 -19.83
CA LEU A 39 -5.91 20.10 -18.84
C LEU A 39 -6.71 18.87 -19.27
N SER A 40 -7.04 18.74 -20.56
CA SER A 40 -7.81 17.61 -21.10
C SER A 40 -7.06 16.28 -20.97
N ARG A 41 -5.72 16.35 -20.92
CA ARG A 41 -4.83 15.19 -20.80
C ARG A 41 -4.59 14.79 -19.35
N HIS A 42 -4.66 15.74 -18.42
CA HIS A 42 -4.20 15.55 -17.03
C HIS A 42 -5.32 15.61 -15.98
N CYS A 43 -6.52 16.05 -16.33
CA CYS A 43 -7.67 16.07 -15.41
C CYS A 43 -8.58 14.85 -15.65
N LEU A 44 -9.13 14.28 -14.57
CA LEU A 44 -10.22 13.31 -14.70
C LEU A 44 -11.47 14.01 -15.25
N PHE A 45 -12.26 13.29 -16.06
CA PHE A 45 -13.40 13.85 -16.82
C PHE A 45 -14.45 14.59 -15.96
N GLY A 46 -14.52 14.30 -14.65
CA GLY A 46 -15.44 14.95 -13.71
C GLY A 46 -14.92 16.26 -13.10
N ASP A 47 -13.61 16.50 -13.13
CA ASP A 47 -12.96 17.66 -12.47
C ASP A 47 -12.55 18.75 -13.49
N TYR A 48 -12.65 18.46 -14.79
CA TYR A 48 -12.14 19.31 -15.86
C TYR A 48 -12.76 20.71 -15.87
N ALA A 49 -14.09 20.81 -15.75
CA ALA A 49 -14.78 22.11 -15.78
C ALA A 49 -14.44 23.00 -14.57
N ASP A 50 -14.29 22.39 -13.39
CA ASP A 50 -13.95 23.09 -12.15
C ASP A 50 -12.50 23.59 -12.20
N ILE A 51 -11.58 22.76 -12.70
CA ILE A 51 -10.17 23.13 -12.87
C ILE A 51 -10.02 24.21 -13.95
N LEU A 52 -10.73 24.08 -15.08
CA LEU A 52 -10.73 25.09 -16.14
C LEU A 52 -11.25 26.44 -15.63
N SER A 53 -12.28 26.45 -14.78
CA SER A 53 -12.80 27.66 -14.14
C SER A 53 -11.77 28.33 -13.22
N LEU A 54 -11.02 27.53 -12.45
CA LEU A 54 -9.94 28.04 -11.59
C LEU A 54 -8.78 28.61 -12.40
N VAL A 55 -8.43 27.98 -13.52
CA VAL A 55 -7.38 28.48 -14.42
C VAL A 55 -7.80 29.79 -15.07
N ILE A 56 -9.05 29.93 -15.51
CA ILE A 56 -9.59 31.20 -16.02
C ILE A 56 -9.49 32.30 -14.96
N GLN A 57 -9.79 31.99 -13.70
CA GLN A 57 -9.65 32.94 -12.60
C GLN A 57 -8.18 33.31 -12.36
N ASP A 58 -7.27 32.33 -12.31
CA ASP A 58 -5.84 32.59 -12.08
C ASP A 58 -5.22 33.41 -13.22
N ILE A 59 -5.62 33.18 -14.47
CA ILE A 59 -5.18 33.99 -15.61
C ILE A 59 -5.71 35.42 -15.49
N SER A 60 -6.97 35.58 -15.04
CA SER A 60 -7.58 36.90 -14.85
C SER A 60 -6.88 37.70 -13.73
N GLU A 61 -6.39 37.02 -12.69
CA GLU A 61 -5.73 37.64 -11.54
C GLU A 61 -4.22 37.83 -11.73
N ASN A 62 -3.55 36.87 -12.35
CA ASN A 62 -2.08 36.75 -12.36
C ASN A 62 -1.45 36.73 -13.77
N GLY A 63 -2.27 36.74 -14.82
CA GLY A 63 -1.81 36.76 -16.21
C GLY A 63 -1.42 35.38 -16.76
N VAL A 64 -1.54 35.23 -18.07
CA VAL A 64 -1.37 33.93 -18.76
C VAL A 64 0.06 33.41 -18.70
N ASP A 65 1.07 34.28 -18.69
CA ASP A 65 2.48 33.90 -18.73
C ASP A 65 2.91 33.09 -17.51
N LYS A 66 2.31 33.36 -16.34
CA LYS A 66 2.56 32.59 -15.12
C LYS A 66 2.05 31.15 -15.27
N VAL A 67 0.81 31.00 -15.74
CA VAL A 67 0.18 29.68 -15.94
C VAL A 67 0.91 28.87 -17.00
N LEU A 68 1.30 29.50 -18.11
CA LEU A 68 2.05 28.84 -19.17
C LEU A 68 3.43 28.41 -18.72
N LYS A 69 4.11 29.22 -17.90
CA LYS A 69 5.39 28.84 -17.32
C LYS A 69 5.24 27.62 -16.42
N GLU A 70 4.20 27.57 -15.59
CA GLU A 70 3.89 26.41 -14.76
C GLU A 70 3.57 25.17 -15.62
N ILE A 71 2.76 25.30 -16.67
CA ILE A 71 2.49 24.21 -17.63
C ILE A 71 3.77 23.71 -18.27
N HIS A 72 4.64 24.61 -18.72
CA HIS A 72 5.88 24.25 -19.40
C HIS A 72 6.88 23.55 -18.46
N GLU A 73 6.94 23.96 -17.19
CA GLU A 73 7.71 23.28 -16.14
C GLU A 73 7.17 21.86 -15.86
N ILE A 74 5.87 21.64 -16.02
CA ILE A 74 5.23 20.31 -15.88
C ILE A 74 5.47 19.43 -17.10
N GLU A 75 5.35 19.97 -18.31
CA GLU A 75 5.57 19.17 -19.51
C GLU A 75 7.04 18.76 -19.66
N GLU A 76 7.98 19.59 -19.17
CA GLU A 76 9.40 19.27 -19.14
C GLU A 76 9.80 18.33 -17.99
N SER A 77 9.09 18.38 -16.85
CA SER A 77 9.26 17.38 -15.80
C SER A 77 8.41 16.15 -16.13
N GLN A 78 9.02 15.05 -16.57
CA GLN A 78 8.33 13.77 -16.82
C GLN A 78 7.69 13.13 -15.54
N GLU A 79 7.32 13.91 -14.54
CA GLU A 79 6.69 13.57 -13.25
C GLU A 79 5.28 14.19 -13.15
N ASN A 80 4.35 13.67 -13.96
CA ASN A 80 2.96 14.14 -14.09
C ASN A 80 2.08 14.09 -12.82
N ASP A 81 2.55 13.55 -11.70
CA ASP A 81 1.74 13.40 -10.47
C ASP A 81 2.06 14.47 -9.40
N ASP A 82 3.22 15.15 -9.47
CA ASP A 82 3.70 16.01 -8.38
C ASP A 82 3.18 17.46 -8.46
N PHE A 83 2.79 17.98 -9.62
CA PHE A 83 2.24 19.34 -9.73
C PHE A 83 0.78 19.45 -9.28
N LEU A 84 -0.08 18.49 -9.64
CA LEU A 84 -1.46 18.42 -9.12
C LEU A 84 -1.48 18.22 -7.59
N PHE A 85 -0.44 17.57 -7.05
CA PHE A 85 -0.19 17.51 -5.61
C PHE A 85 0.28 18.86 -5.05
N ASN A 86 1.18 19.57 -5.74
CA ASN A 86 1.70 20.87 -5.31
C ASN A 86 0.71 22.05 -5.44
N LEU A 87 -0.22 22.04 -6.39
CA LEU A 87 -1.26 23.08 -6.49
C LEU A 87 -2.31 22.95 -5.37
N LYS A 88 -2.62 21.70 -4.96
CA LYS A 88 -3.39 21.42 -3.74
C LYS A 88 -2.62 21.77 -2.46
N LYS A 89 -1.28 21.75 -2.53
CA LYS A 89 -0.36 22.11 -1.44
C LYS A 89 -0.22 23.63 -1.28
N THR A 90 -0.18 24.43 -2.34
CA THR A 90 -0.09 25.90 -2.23
C THR A 90 -1.36 26.52 -1.67
N SER A 91 -2.54 25.94 -1.91
CA SER A 91 -3.79 26.46 -1.34
C SER A 91 -4.03 26.09 0.14
N LYS A 92 -3.32 25.09 0.71
CA LYS A 92 -3.55 24.60 2.08
C LYS A 92 -2.32 24.31 2.96
N SER A 93 -1.12 24.13 2.42
CA SER A 93 0.06 23.61 3.17
C SER A 93 1.11 24.64 3.59
N ASN A 94 0.93 25.94 3.33
CA ASN A 94 1.84 26.97 3.89
C ASN A 94 1.46 27.40 5.31
N ARG A 95 0.51 26.74 5.97
CA ARG A 95 0.38 26.81 7.42
C ARG A 95 1.02 25.55 8.03
N PRO A 96 2.07 25.68 8.84
CA PRO A 96 2.36 24.65 9.82
C PRO A 96 1.09 24.47 10.66
N LEU A 97 0.55 23.26 10.75
CA LEU A 97 -0.54 22.91 11.69
C LEU A 97 0.03 22.81 13.12
N ILE A 98 0.78 23.83 13.55
CA ILE A 98 1.05 24.07 14.97
C ILE A 98 -0.15 24.86 15.46
N VAL A 99 -1.19 24.14 15.86
CA VAL A 99 -2.37 24.78 16.41
C VAL A 99 -2.05 25.18 17.84
N THR A 100 -1.84 26.47 18.07
CA THR A 100 -1.69 27.04 19.41
C THR A 100 -3.04 27.39 20.06
N ASN A 101 -4.14 27.40 19.29
CA ASN A 101 -5.50 27.70 19.74
C ASN A 101 -6.55 26.76 19.09
N ASP A 102 -7.49 26.22 19.86
CA ASP A 102 -8.51 25.23 19.44
C ASP A 102 -9.35 25.61 18.19
N GLU A 103 -9.34 26.87 17.77
CA GLU A 103 -10.12 27.41 16.65
C GLU A 103 -9.50 27.16 15.25
N GLU A 104 -8.20 26.80 15.14
CA GLU A 104 -7.52 26.56 13.85
C GLU A 104 -7.30 25.07 13.52
N ILE A 105 -7.90 24.14 14.27
CA ILE A 105 -7.72 22.70 14.06
C ILE A 105 -8.45 22.24 12.79
N GLU A 106 -7.72 21.68 11.83
CA GLU A 106 -8.29 21.13 10.60
C GLU A 106 -9.27 19.98 10.92
N THR A 107 -10.50 20.11 10.43
CA THR A 107 -11.50 19.04 10.52
C THR A 107 -11.25 18.06 9.38
N LEU A 108 -10.99 16.80 9.70
CA LEU A 108 -10.68 15.78 8.71
C LEU A 108 -11.92 15.43 7.86
N PRO A 109 -11.95 15.74 6.55
CA PRO A 109 -12.93 15.20 5.64
C PRO A 109 -12.45 13.80 5.22
N GLY A 110 -12.47 12.85 6.16
CA GLY A 110 -11.96 11.50 5.91
C GLY A 110 -12.69 10.85 4.73
N LYS A 111 -11.97 10.49 3.67
CA LYS A 111 -12.54 9.78 2.53
C LYS A 111 -12.69 8.31 2.90
N PRO A 112 -13.86 7.69 2.66
CA PRO A 112 -14.04 6.27 2.91
C PRO A 112 -13.04 5.48 2.07
N THR A 113 -12.30 4.59 2.72
CA THR A 113 -11.39 3.68 2.04
C THR A 113 -12.15 2.41 1.72
N GLU A 114 -12.45 2.18 0.44
CA GLU A 114 -13.20 1.00 -0.02
C GLU A 114 -12.29 -0.14 -0.45
N MET A 115 -11.06 0.17 -0.84
CA MET A 115 -10.08 -0.79 -1.35
C MET A 115 -8.92 -0.95 -0.37
N PHE A 116 -8.51 -2.20 -0.15
CA PHE A 116 -7.28 -2.55 0.52
C PHE A 116 -6.21 -2.86 -0.52
N PHE A 117 -5.12 -2.11 -0.50
CA PHE A 117 -3.95 -2.30 -1.33
C PHE A 117 -2.88 -3.06 -0.56
N LYS A 118 -2.18 -3.97 -1.25
CA LYS A 118 -1.13 -4.78 -0.65
C LYS A 118 0.12 -4.81 -1.52
N ASN A 119 1.26 -4.55 -0.89
CA ASN A 119 2.56 -4.74 -1.50
C ASN A 119 2.94 -6.24 -1.54
N ILE A 120 3.03 -6.82 -2.73
CA ILE A 120 3.39 -8.25 -2.92
C ILE A 120 4.81 -8.44 -3.46
N THR A 121 5.63 -7.40 -3.40
CA THR A 121 7.05 -7.47 -3.76
C THR A 121 7.79 -8.48 -2.87
N LYS A 122 8.90 -9.00 -3.38
CA LYS A 122 9.77 -9.87 -2.58
C LYS A 122 10.40 -9.10 -1.43
N LEU A 123 10.65 -7.80 -1.60
CA LEU A 123 11.18 -6.92 -0.55
C LEU A 123 10.23 -6.86 0.66
N ALA A 124 8.97 -6.45 0.45
CA ALA A 124 7.97 -6.34 1.51
C ALA A 124 7.80 -7.65 2.30
N LYS A 125 7.83 -8.81 1.61
CA LYS A 125 7.70 -10.14 2.26
C LYS A 125 8.86 -10.52 3.16
N ASN A 126 10.07 -10.07 2.84
CA ASN A 126 11.29 -10.41 3.57
C ASN A 126 11.68 -9.31 4.56
N MET A 127 10.98 -8.16 4.57
CA MET A 127 11.25 -7.08 5.51
C MET A 127 11.11 -7.54 6.97
N PRO A 128 10.06 -8.32 7.36
CA PRO A 128 9.90 -8.79 8.73
C PRO A 128 10.93 -9.83 9.19
N SER A 129 11.62 -10.44 8.24
CA SER A 129 12.60 -11.52 8.47
C SER A 129 14.00 -11.01 8.78
N ASN A 130 14.23 -9.70 8.70
CA ASN A 130 15.55 -9.12 8.80
C ASN A 130 15.67 -8.25 10.04
N ASN A 131 16.76 -8.47 10.78
CA ASN A 131 17.20 -7.52 11.79
C ASN A 131 17.53 -6.19 11.09
N LEU A 132 17.12 -5.08 11.71
CA LEU A 132 17.45 -3.72 11.29
C LEU A 132 18.97 -3.56 11.16
N ASN A 133 19.41 -2.65 10.28
CA ASN A 133 20.82 -2.33 9.99
C ASN A 133 21.56 -3.45 9.24
N ARG A 134 20.93 -4.00 8.20
CA ARG A 134 21.55 -4.99 7.30
C ARG A 134 21.21 -4.70 5.83
N GLU A 135 22.16 -4.99 4.96
CA GLU A 135 21.91 -5.08 3.51
C GLU A 135 21.15 -6.38 3.20
N LEU A 136 20.02 -6.24 2.52
CA LEU A 136 19.22 -7.33 2.00
C LEU A 136 19.42 -7.43 0.49
N THR A 137 20.10 -8.49 0.06
CA THR A 137 20.19 -8.83 -1.37
C THR A 137 19.13 -9.87 -1.73
N LEU A 138 18.18 -9.50 -2.60
CA LEU A 138 17.12 -10.39 -3.07
C LEU A 138 17.31 -10.72 -4.55
N THR A 139 17.27 -12.00 -4.89
CA THR A 139 17.15 -12.40 -6.29
C THR A 139 15.67 -12.41 -6.71
N VAL A 140 15.32 -11.63 -7.73
CA VAL A 140 14.01 -11.63 -8.39
C VAL A 140 14.13 -12.11 -9.83
N SER A 141 13.05 -12.68 -10.35
CA SER A 141 12.90 -13.00 -11.76
C SER A 141 11.88 -12.03 -12.36
N GLY A 142 12.16 -11.51 -13.55
CA GLY A 142 11.24 -10.61 -14.25
C GLY A 142 9.97 -11.35 -14.68
N GLN A 143 8.80 -10.71 -14.59
CA GLN A 143 7.53 -11.32 -15.04
C GLN A 143 7.53 -11.67 -16.55
N LYS A 144 8.41 -11.06 -17.36
CA LYS A 144 8.51 -11.24 -18.82
C LYS A 144 9.84 -11.86 -19.30
N SER A 145 10.81 -12.12 -18.41
CA SER A 145 12.09 -12.71 -18.82
C SER A 145 12.57 -13.77 -17.83
N LYS A 146 13.13 -14.87 -18.35
CA LYS A 146 13.76 -15.92 -17.54
C LYS A 146 15.03 -15.43 -16.80
N LYS A 147 15.41 -14.15 -16.98
CA LYS A 147 16.62 -13.57 -16.39
C LYS A 147 16.38 -13.35 -14.88
N LYS A 148 17.27 -13.91 -14.07
CA LYS A 148 17.31 -13.63 -12.63
C LYS A 148 18.17 -12.39 -12.42
N VAL A 149 17.65 -11.43 -11.65
CA VAL A 149 18.29 -10.15 -11.35
C VAL A 149 18.37 -10.00 -9.83
N LYS A 150 19.47 -9.42 -9.34
CA LYS A 150 19.65 -9.12 -7.92
C LYS A 150 19.15 -7.70 -7.64
N ILE A 151 18.29 -7.55 -6.65
CA ILE A 151 17.94 -6.27 -6.02
C ILE A 151 18.78 -6.17 -4.76
N LYS A 152 19.24 -4.95 -4.46
CA LYS A 152 19.85 -4.63 -3.18
C LYS A 152 18.95 -3.61 -2.49
N ALA A 153 18.47 -3.96 -1.31
CA ALA A 153 17.80 -3.04 -0.42
C ALA A 153 18.64 -2.93 0.85
N GLU A 154 18.93 -1.72 1.28
CA GLU A 154 19.56 -1.45 2.56
C GLU A 154 18.48 -0.91 3.50
N ILE A 155 18.32 -1.55 4.65
CA ILE A 155 17.33 -1.14 5.65
C ILE A 155 18.10 -0.76 6.91
N THR A 156 18.05 0.53 7.24
CA THR A 156 18.75 1.10 8.38
C THR A 156 17.73 1.74 9.29
N ALA A 157 17.62 1.27 10.52
CA ALA A 157 16.87 2.01 11.51
C ALA A 157 17.66 3.27 11.83
N LEU A 158 17.09 4.44 11.58
CA LEU A 158 17.62 5.68 12.14
C LEU A 158 17.21 5.69 13.60
N ILE A 159 18.02 5.01 14.42
CA ILE A 159 17.89 5.09 15.86
C ILE A 159 18.25 6.53 16.23
N ILE A 160 17.25 7.36 16.48
CA ILE A 160 17.45 8.58 17.27
C ILE A 160 17.83 8.07 18.66
N LYS A 161 19.14 7.95 18.91
CA LYS A 161 19.69 7.63 20.23
C LYS A 161 19.45 8.82 21.15
N ASP A 162 18.24 8.95 21.66
CA ASP A 162 18.07 9.61 22.95
C ASP A 162 18.59 8.66 24.03
N LYS A 163 19.30 9.19 25.03
CA LYS A 163 19.99 8.39 26.06
C LYS A 163 19.03 7.51 26.89
N ASN A 164 17.72 7.73 26.74
CA ASN A 164 16.65 7.02 27.46
C ASN A 164 15.71 6.19 26.57
N VAL A 165 15.90 6.12 25.23
CA VAL A 165 15.00 5.37 24.34
C VAL A 165 15.78 4.49 23.36
N ASN A 166 15.75 3.18 23.60
CA ASN A 166 16.25 2.16 22.67
C ASN A 166 15.07 1.67 21.80
N ILE A 167 14.85 2.25 20.62
CA ILE A 167 13.98 1.62 19.62
C ILE A 167 14.84 0.70 18.76
N ASN A 168 14.98 -0.54 19.20
CA ASN A 168 15.75 -1.58 18.53
C ASN A 168 14.83 -2.73 18.05
N SER A 169 13.56 -2.43 17.78
CA SER A 169 12.57 -3.46 17.43
C SER A 169 12.55 -3.69 15.91
N PRO A 170 12.89 -4.89 15.41
CA PRO A 170 12.78 -5.21 14.00
C PRO A 170 11.35 -5.04 13.48
N ILE A 171 11.18 -4.58 12.23
CA ILE A 171 9.86 -4.54 11.57
C ILE A 171 9.27 -5.96 11.62
N ASN A 172 8.00 -6.08 11.96
CA ASN A 172 7.28 -7.36 12.05
C ASN A 172 6.11 -7.40 11.05
N PHE A 173 5.35 -8.51 11.02
CA PHE A 173 4.22 -8.65 10.11
C PHE A 173 3.02 -7.75 10.43
N TYR A 174 2.86 -7.35 11.69
CA TYR A 174 1.87 -6.36 12.06
C TYR A 174 2.24 -5.00 11.46
N ASP A 175 3.50 -4.59 11.55
CA ASP A 175 3.98 -3.34 10.94
C ASP A 175 3.76 -3.30 9.42
N MET A 176 3.98 -4.43 8.74
CA MET A 176 3.68 -4.54 7.31
C MET A 176 2.18 -4.45 6.99
N LEU A 177 1.32 -4.98 7.86
CA LEU A 177 -0.13 -4.84 7.73
C LEU A 177 -0.55 -3.37 7.92
N ILE A 178 0.06 -2.67 8.88
CA ILE A 178 -0.17 -1.23 9.10
C ILE A 178 0.28 -0.42 7.89
N LEU A 179 1.44 -0.75 7.31
CA LEU A 179 1.92 -0.11 6.09
C LEU A 179 0.95 -0.33 4.92
N ASP A 180 0.49 -1.56 4.66
CA ASP A 180 -0.51 -1.84 3.61
C ASP A 180 -1.81 -1.03 3.83
N ALA A 181 -2.24 -0.85 5.10
CA ALA A 181 -3.42 -0.05 5.43
C ALA A 181 -3.20 1.45 5.19
N ILE A 182 -2.00 1.97 5.46
CA ILE A 182 -1.60 3.36 5.17
C ILE A 182 -1.50 3.59 3.66
N ASP A 183 -0.93 2.64 2.92
CA ASP A 183 -0.89 2.66 1.45
C ASP A 183 -2.32 2.73 0.87
N SER A 184 -3.25 2.01 1.49
CA SER A 184 -4.67 2.03 1.09
C SER A 184 -5.34 3.39 1.34
N LEU A 185 -5.02 4.05 2.45
CA LEU A 185 -5.49 5.40 2.76
C LEU A 185 -4.94 6.44 1.79
N TRP A 186 -3.65 6.32 1.44
CA TRP A 186 -3.00 7.14 0.42
C TRP A 186 -3.69 7.00 -0.93
N GLU A 187 -3.94 5.77 -1.41
CA GLU A 187 -4.62 5.53 -2.69
C GLU A 187 -6.09 5.99 -2.68
N ALA A 188 -6.75 6.00 -1.51
CA ALA A 188 -8.08 6.61 -1.35
C ALA A 188 -8.05 8.16 -1.34
N GLY A 189 -6.86 8.78 -1.44
CA GLY A 189 -6.68 10.23 -1.46
C GLY A 189 -6.84 10.89 -0.10
N ASN A 190 -6.57 10.18 0.99
CA ASN A 190 -6.48 10.75 2.33
C ASN A 190 -5.07 11.34 2.54
N TYR A 191 -4.97 12.66 2.62
CA TYR A 191 -3.70 13.36 2.83
C TYR A 191 -3.30 13.46 4.30
N ILE A 192 -4.28 13.37 5.19
CA ILE A 192 -4.12 13.31 6.64
C ILE A 192 -5.00 12.18 7.15
N PHE A 193 -4.50 11.39 8.09
CA PHE A 193 -5.22 10.27 8.67
C PHE A 193 -5.00 10.16 10.18
N THR A 194 -5.87 9.43 10.86
CA THR A 194 -5.70 9.06 12.27
C THR A 194 -5.32 7.57 12.38
N SER A 195 -4.72 7.20 13.50
CA SER A 195 -4.39 5.81 13.84
C SER A 195 -5.63 4.91 13.87
N ASP A 196 -6.78 5.47 14.23
CA ASP A 196 -8.06 4.78 14.20
C ASP A 196 -8.53 4.49 12.76
N MET A 197 -8.36 5.41 11.80
CA MET A 197 -8.65 5.14 10.39
C MET A 197 -7.79 3.97 9.88
N VAL A 198 -6.50 3.99 10.20
CA VAL A 198 -5.57 2.92 9.86
C VAL A 198 -6.00 1.59 10.50
N ALA A 199 -6.40 1.60 11.78
CA ALA A 199 -6.86 0.40 12.48
C ALA A 199 -8.12 -0.20 11.83
N ARG A 200 -9.08 0.62 11.38
CA ARG A 200 -10.27 0.16 10.66
C ARG A 200 -9.89 -0.53 9.35
N VAL A 201 -9.02 0.10 8.55
CA VAL A 201 -8.54 -0.45 7.28
C VAL A 201 -7.75 -1.75 7.50
N ALA A 202 -6.80 -1.77 8.44
CA ALA A 202 -5.99 -2.94 8.78
C ALA A 202 -6.83 -4.13 9.27
N LYS A 203 -7.99 -3.86 9.89
CA LYS A 203 -8.93 -4.89 10.35
C LYS A 203 -10.01 -5.23 9.32
N PHE A 204 -9.96 -4.62 8.14
CA PHE A 204 -10.94 -4.78 7.06
C PHE A 204 -12.36 -4.43 7.52
N LEU A 205 -12.48 -3.38 8.32
CA LEU A 205 -13.75 -2.87 8.84
C LEU A 205 -14.20 -1.66 8.02
N GLY A 206 -15.51 -1.44 7.94
CA GLY A 206 -16.06 -0.23 7.33
C GLY A 206 -15.78 1.03 8.15
N GLY A 207 -15.94 2.20 7.53
CA GLY A 207 -15.51 3.49 8.07
C GLY A 207 -16.11 3.92 9.42
N SER A 208 -17.21 3.32 9.88
CA SER A 208 -17.87 3.67 11.15
C SER A 208 -17.62 2.69 12.30
N ALA A 209 -16.84 1.62 12.09
CA ALA A 209 -16.68 0.57 13.10
C ALA A 209 -15.78 1.01 14.27
N TYR A 210 -16.30 1.01 15.50
CA TYR A 210 -15.53 1.40 16.69
C TYR A 210 -14.27 0.55 16.88
N ILE A 211 -13.15 1.21 17.16
CA ILE A 211 -11.86 0.60 17.48
C ILE A 211 -11.55 0.86 18.95
N LYS A 212 -11.05 -0.18 19.63
CA LYS A 212 -10.62 -0.08 21.03
C LYS A 212 -9.32 0.71 21.13
N ASP A 213 -9.18 1.53 22.17
CA ASP A 213 -8.02 2.40 22.39
C ASP A 213 -6.68 1.66 22.35
N ASN A 214 -6.59 0.47 22.96
CA ASN A 214 -5.37 -0.35 22.90
C ASN A 214 -4.96 -0.73 21.47
N ALA A 215 -5.93 -0.96 20.57
CA ALA A 215 -5.62 -1.22 19.16
C ALA A 215 -5.17 0.06 18.44
N VAL A 216 -5.69 1.22 18.81
CA VAL A 216 -5.23 2.52 18.29
C VAL A 216 -3.78 2.78 18.72
N MET A 217 -3.45 2.53 19.98
CA MET A 217 -2.08 2.67 20.51
C MET A 217 -1.07 1.77 19.78
N GLN A 218 -1.43 0.50 19.53
CA GLN A 218 -0.56 -0.42 18.78
C GLN A 218 -0.29 0.06 17.35
N VAL A 219 -1.30 0.66 16.71
CA VAL A 219 -1.12 1.29 15.39
C VAL A 219 -0.18 2.49 15.48
N GLU A 220 -0.31 3.34 16.51
CA GLU A 220 0.60 4.47 16.72
C GLU A 220 2.04 4.03 16.91
N GLU A 221 2.29 3.03 17.75
CA GLU A 221 3.63 2.46 17.97
C GLU A 221 4.25 1.97 16.64
N SER A 222 3.44 1.33 15.80
CA SER A 222 3.88 0.86 14.49
C SER A 222 4.17 2.02 13.53
N ILE A 223 3.33 3.06 13.50
CA ILE A 223 3.56 4.26 12.70
C ILE A 223 4.86 4.95 13.11
N GLU A 224 5.09 5.19 14.40
CA GLU A 224 6.31 5.87 14.86
C GLU A 224 7.57 5.05 14.54
N LYS A 225 7.49 3.73 14.69
CA LYS A 225 8.57 2.82 14.30
C LYS A 225 8.90 2.91 12.80
N LEU A 226 7.88 2.94 11.95
CA LEU A 226 8.06 3.09 10.51
C LEU A 226 8.55 4.49 10.11
N ARG A 227 8.11 5.55 10.81
CA ARG A 227 8.64 6.93 10.64
C ARG A 227 10.12 7.05 11.00
N GLY A 228 10.60 6.27 11.96
CA GLY A 228 12.01 6.20 12.35
C GLY A 228 12.87 5.22 11.53
N THR A 229 12.30 4.51 10.55
CA THR A 229 13.05 3.53 9.76
C THR A 229 13.46 4.11 8.41
N LYS A 230 14.76 4.19 8.12
CA LYS A 230 15.28 4.59 6.81
C LYS A 230 15.38 3.38 5.89
N VAL A 231 14.96 3.55 4.64
CA VAL A 231 15.00 2.50 3.61
C VAL A 231 15.64 3.06 2.35
N THR A 232 16.66 2.37 1.87
CA THR A 232 17.29 2.66 0.57
C THR A 232 17.13 1.46 -0.35
N ILE A 233 16.52 1.65 -1.52
CA ILE A 233 16.20 0.58 -2.46
C ILE A 233 16.93 0.85 -3.77
N THR A 234 17.88 -0.02 -4.15
CA THR A 234 18.53 0.02 -5.46
C THR A 234 17.97 -1.09 -6.34
N TYR A 235 17.26 -0.72 -7.40
CA TYR A 235 16.46 -1.65 -8.20
C TYR A 235 16.50 -1.38 -9.71
N THR A 236 17.50 -0.62 -10.19
CA THR A 236 17.73 -0.31 -11.61
C THR A 236 17.52 -1.50 -12.54
N ASP A 237 18.21 -2.61 -12.26
CA ASP A 237 18.15 -3.79 -13.13
C ASP A 237 16.74 -4.37 -13.20
N GLN A 238 16.02 -4.39 -12.09
CA GLN A 238 14.65 -4.89 -12.02
C GLN A 238 13.68 -3.97 -12.77
N LEU A 239 13.81 -2.65 -12.59
CA LEU A 239 12.99 -1.66 -13.27
C LEU A 239 13.15 -1.78 -14.80
N ASN A 240 14.40 -1.86 -15.25
CA ASN A 240 14.74 -2.00 -16.66
C ASN A 240 14.33 -3.36 -17.28
N MET A 241 13.89 -4.35 -16.49
CA MET A 241 13.32 -5.59 -17.04
C MET A 241 11.95 -5.38 -17.69
N TYR A 242 11.23 -4.34 -17.26
CA TYR A 242 9.86 -4.07 -17.68
C TYR A 242 9.74 -2.95 -18.71
N ARG A 243 10.82 -2.17 -18.88
CA ARG A 243 10.91 -1.02 -19.77
C ARG A 243 11.44 -1.38 -21.15
N LYS A 244 11.00 -0.64 -22.17
CA LYS A 244 11.58 -0.75 -23.52
C LYS A 244 13.01 -0.21 -23.53
N ALA A 245 13.78 -0.55 -24.55
CA ALA A 245 15.20 -0.18 -24.64
C ALA A 245 15.45 1.34 -24.48
N HIS A 246 14.58 2.18 -25.05
CA HIS A 246 14.67 3.66 -24.96
C HIS A 246 14.12 4.25 -23.66
N GLU A 247 13.46 3.46 -22.82
CA GLU A 247 12.89 3.88 -21.52
C GLU A 247 13.79 3.45 -20.33
N LYS A 248 14.88 2.72 -20.62
CA LYS A 248 15.79 2.23 -19.59
C LYS A 248 16.53 3.39 -18.93
N VAL A 249 16.73 3.26 -17.64
CA VAL A 249 17.47 4.24 -16.83
C VAL A 249 18.80 3.67 -16.39
N ASP A 250 19.82 4.51 -16.28
CA ASP A 250 21.14 4.10 -15.81
C ASP A 250 21.16 3.81 -14.30
N LYS A 251 20.28 4.47 -13.54
CA LYS A 251 20.20 4.33 -12.09
C LYS A 251 18.78 4.57 -11.58
N ALA A 252 18.28 3.65 -10.77
CA ALA A 252 17.04 3.80 -10.01
C ALA A 252 17.31 3.46 -8.54
N VAL A 253 17.25 4.49 -7.71
CA VAL A 253 17.43 4.42 -6.26
C VAL A 253 16.31 5.21 -5.59
N LEU A 254 15.64 4.60 -4.62
CA LEU A 254 14.78 5.32 -3.68
C LEU A 254 15.51 5.41 -2.34
N ASP A 255 15.49 6.59 -1.72
CA ASP A 255 16.09 6.83 -0.40
C ASP A 255 15.19 7.76 0.43
N ASP A 256 14.50 7.20 1.43
CA ASP A 256 13.56 7.93 2.29
C ASP A 256 13.30 7.14 3.59
N MET A 257 12.51 7.69 4.49
CA MET A 257 11.89 6.94 5.59
C MET A 257 10.86 5.95 5.05
N ALA A 258 10.64 4.84 5.76
CA ALA A 258 9.58 3.87 5.42
C ALA A 258 8.21 4.55 5.39
N LEU A 259 8.00 5.51 6.29
CA LEU A 259 6.89 6.45 6.29
C LEU A 259 7.39 7.90 6.50
N SER A 260 7.29 8.74 5.47
CA SER A 260 7.56 10.17 5.59
C SER A 260 6.29 10.93 5.97
N LEU A 261 6.11 11.14 7.28
CA LEU A 261 4.90 11.73 7.86
C LEU A 261 5.22 12.87 8.82
N THR A 262 4.38 13.90 8.81
CA THR A 262 4.36 14.96 9.82
C THR A 262 3.26 14.69 10.83
N GLY A 263 3.56 14.80 12.13
CA GLY A 263 2.54 14.70 13.17
C GLY A 263 1.68 15.95 13.18
N ALA A 264 0.36 15.77 13.28
CA ALA A 264 -0.61 16.86 13.29
C ALA A 264 -1.62 16.67 14.43
N THR A 265 -2.25 17.76 14.85
CA THR A 265 -3.43 17.73 15.73
C THR A 265 -4.64 18.03 14.86
N VAL A 266 -5.64 17.16 14.90
CA VAL A 266 -6.79 17.20 13.97
C VAL A 266 -8.10 17.01 14.70
N LYS A 267 -9.18 17.57 14.14
CA LYS A 267 -10.53 17.38 14.66
C LYS A 267 -11.20 16.26 13.88
N ALA A 268 -11.43 15.13 14.54
CA ALA A 268 -12.07 13.95 13.96
C ALA A 268 -13.29 13.55 14.78
N GLY A 269 -14.48 13.49 14.15
CA GLY A 269 -15.72 13.15 14.86
C GLY A 269 -16.06 14.09 16.03
N GLY A 270 -15.64 15.36 15.96
CA GLY A 270 -15.83 16.36 17.01
C GLY A 270 -14.73 16.43 18.06
N ASN A 271 -13.84 15.44 18.13
CA ASN A 271 -12.75 15.37 19.11
C ASN A 271 -11.41 15.81 18.51
N ILE A 272 -10.57 16.42 19.35
CA ILE A 272 -9.18 16.72 19.00
C ILE A 272 -8.35 15.45 19.23
N VAL A 273 -7.72 14.96 18.18
CA VAL A 273 -6.93 13.72 18.19
C VAL A 273 -5.60 13.90 17.47
N LYS A 274 -4.66 13.00 17.74
CA LYS A 274 -3.41 12.91 16.99
C LYS A 274 -3.70 12.42 15.57
N GLY A 275 -3.17 13.14 14.59
CA GLY A 275 -3.21 12.80 13.17
C GLY A 275 -1.80 12.74 12.58
N TYR A 276 -1.73 12.20 11.36
CA TYR A 276 -0.52 12.08 10.58
C TYR A 276 -0.78 12.59 9.18
N GLN A 277 0.00 13.56 8.74
CA GLN A 277 -0.02 14.10 7.39
C GLN A 277 1.07 13.44 6.55
N PHE A 278 0.72 13.01 5.35
CA PHE A 278 1.72 12.52 4.40
C PHE A 278 2.58 13.67 3.86
N ASN A 279 3.90 13.49 3.91
CA ASN A 279 4.83 14.38 3.21
C ASN A 279 5.08 13.90 1.78
N THR A 280 5.19 12.57 1.62
CA THR A 280 5.43 11.87 0.36
C THR A 280 4.72 10.52 0.36
N MET A 281 4.58 9.90 -0.83
CA MET A 281 4.10 8.52 -0.96
C MET A 281 5.03 7.55 -0.19
N PRO A 282 4.50 6.58 0.57
CA PRO A 282 5.32 5.58 1.25
C PRO A 282 6.32 4.88 0.32
N ILE A 283 7.59 4.83 0.71
CA ILE A 283 8.69 4.40 -0.18
C ILE A 283 8.54 2.96 -0.69
N LEU A 284 8.06 2.04 0.17
CA LEU A 284 7.81 0.66 -0.24
C LEU A 284 6.65 0.56 -1.23
N TRP A 285 5.66 1.44 -1.09
CA TRP A 285 4.54 1.52 -2.01
C TRP A 285 4.97 2.09 -3.37
N ARG A 286 5.75 3.17 -3.38
CA ARG A 286 6.38 3.72 -4.59
C ARG A 286 7.12 2.63 -5.36
N TYR A 287 8.01 1.92 -4.68
CA TYR A 287 8.74 0.79 -5.27
C TYR A 287 7.80 -0.27 -5.85
N ALA A 288 6.73 -0.65 -5.14
CA ALA A 288 5.77 -1.64 -5.62
C ALA A 288 5.04 -1.20 -6.90
N LYS A 289 4.68 0.09 -7.00
CA LYS A 289 4.08 0.69 -8.19
C LYS A 289 5.08 0.70 -9.36
N ASP A 290 6.32 1.13 -9.13
CA ASP A 290 7.38 1.19 -10.15
C ASP A 290 7.62 -0.18 -10.82
N VAL A 291 7.55 -1.26 -10.04
CA VAL A 291 7.76 -2.63 -10.55
C VAL A 291 6.47 -3.39 -10.86
N GLY A 292 5.30 -2.76 -10.72
CA GLY A 292 3.98 -3.35 -10.96
C GLY A 292 3.71 -4.61 -10.13
N ASN A 293 4.18 -4.66 -8.87
CA ASN A 293 4.02 -5.82 -7.97
C ASN A 293 3.24 -5.46 -6.71
N TYR A 294 1.98 -5.10 -6.91
CA TYR A 294 0.99 -4.90 -5.86
C TYR A 294 -0.33 -5.57 -6.27
N THR A 295 -1.29 -5.61 -5.36
CA THR A 295 -2.65 -6.09 -5.62
C THR A 295 -3.63 -5.29 -4.78
N SER A 296 -4.92 -5.34 -5.12
CA SER A 296 -5.97 -4.75 -4.32
C SER A 296 -7.20 -5.66 -4.20
N ILE A 297 -8.02 -5.41 -3.19
CA ILE A 297 -9.31 -6.07 -2.97
C ILE A 297 -10.25 -5.10 -2.23
N GLU A 298 -11.54 -5.17 -2.51
CA GLU A 298 -12.54 -4.42 -1.73
C GLU A 298 -12.51 -4.85 -0.25
N ILE A 299 -12.52 -3.88 0.66
CA ILE A 299 -12.54 -4.11 2.11
C ILE A 299 -13.78 -4.91 2.51
N SER A 300 -14.93 -4.68 1.85
CA SER A 300 -16.16 -5.44 2.06
C SER A 300 -15.97 -6.95 1.87
N LYS A 301 -15.19 -7.37 0.86
CA LYS A 301 -14.88 -8.79 0.58
C LYS A 301 -13.91 -9.42 1.58
N MET A 302 -13.17 -8.59 2.33
CA MET A 302 -12.26 -9.02 3.39
C MET A 302 -12.90 -8.95 4.78
N ASN A 303 -14.05 -8.28 4.90
CA ASN A 303 -14.75 -8.05 6.15
C ASN A 303 -15.50 -9.31 6.60
N THR A 304 -15.04 -9.89 7.70
CA THR A 304 -15.59 -11.14 8.26
C THR A 304 -16.31 -10.93 9.58
N LYS A 305 -16.79 -9.72 9.88
CA LYS A 305 -17.38 -9.41 11.19
C LYS A 305 -18.46 -10.42 11.65
N ASP A 306 -19.16 -11.03 10.70
CA ASP A 306 -20.25 -11.97 10.97
C ASP A 306 -19.77 -13.41 11.23
N CYS A 307 -18.51 -13.75 10.96
CA CYS A 307 -17.98 -15.11 11.11
C CYS A 307 -16.62 -15.23 11.81
N LEU A 308 -15.86 -14.13 11.95
CA LEU A 308 -14.57 -14.09 12.65
C LEU A 308 -14.39 -12.77 13.40
N LYS A 309 -13.79 -12.85 14.58
CA LYS A 309 -13.37 -11.68 15.36
C LYS A 309 -12.22 -10.94 14.64
N ALA A 310 -12.22 -9.61 14.72
CA ALA A 310 -11.17 -8.77 14.13
C ALA A 310 -9.97 -8.59 15.07
N THR A 311 -9.29 -9.68 15.40
CA THR A 311 -8.02 -9.66 16.17
C THR A 311 -6.84 -9.45 15.23
N ASP A 312 -5.73 -8.93 15.75
CA ASP A 312 -4.57 -8.57 14.91
C ASP A 312 -3.97 -9.81 14.23
N GLY A 313 -3.89 -10.95 14.95
CA GLY A 313 -3.46 -12.22 14.35
C GLY A 313 -4.38 -12.70 13.22
N ILE A 314 -5.71 -12.48 13.33
CA ILE A 314 -6.65 -12.81 12.24
C ILE A 314 -6.45 -11.85 11.06
N SER A 315 -6.25 -10.55 11.31
CA SER A 315 -6.00 -9.58 10.25
C SER A 315 -4.70 -9.85 9.49
N ILE A 316 -3.61 -10.19 10.20
CA ILE A 316 -2.34 -10.59 9.60
C ILE A 316 -2.53 -11.87 8.76
N MET A 317 -3.20 -12.88 9.31
CA MET A 317 -3.52 -14.12 8.59
C MET A 317 -4.30 -13.84 7.29
N LYS A 318 -5.34 -13.00 7.35
CA LYS A 318 -6.13 -12.62 6.17
C LYS A 318 -5.28 -11.93 5.11
N SER A 319 -4.51 -10.91 5.51
CA SER A 319 -3.63 -10.16 4.61
C SER A 319 -2.60 -11.07 3.93
N TYR A 320 -2.02 -12.01 4.69
CA TYR A 320 -1.11 -13.02 4.15
C TYR A 320 -1.78 -13.94 3.13
N ILE A 321 -2.94 -14.54 3.48
CA ILE A 321 -3.67 -15.44 2.58
C ILE A 321 -4.08 -14.70 1.30
N PHE A 322 -4.57 -13.46 1.43
CA PHE A 322 -4.91 -12.60 0.29
C PHE A 322 -3.71 -12.38 -0.64
N GLY A 323 -2.56 -11.97 -0.11
CA GLY A 323 -1.34 -11.77 -0.91
C GLY A 323 -0.90 -13.05 -1.62
N ARG A 324 -1.00 -14.20 -0.96
CA ARG A 324 -0.70 -15.51 -1.57
C ARG A 324 -1.66 -15.87 -2.69
N ILE A 325 -2.97 -15.64 -2.52
CA ILE A 325 -3.96 -15.88 -3.58
C ILE A 325 -3.71 -14.96 -4.77
N ALA A 326 -3.41 -13.67 -4.54
CA ALA A 326 -3.09 -12.73 -5.61
C ALA A 326 -1.87 -13.17 -6.43
N GLU A 327 -0.84 -13.71 -5.77
CA GLU A 327 0.32 -14.30 -6.46
C GLU A 327 -0.02 -15.55 -7.27
N MET A 328 -0.97 -16.35 -6.81
CA MET A 328 -1.43 -17.56 -7.50
C MET A 328 -2.26 -17.23 -8.75
N LYS A 329 -3.06 -16.17 -8.69
CA LYS A 329 -3.85 -15.68 -9.84
C LYS A 329 -2.99 -15.08 -10.95
N ASN A 330 -1.74 -14.69 -10.64
CA ASN A 330 -0.85 -14.12 -11.65
C ASN A 330 -0.31 -15.23 -12.56
N GLU A 331 -0.95 -15.46 -13.71
CA GLU A 331 -0.62 -16.50 -14.70
C GLU A 331 0.87 -16.51 -15.13
N LYS A 332 1.53 -15.34 -15.09
CA LYS A 332 2.95 -15.22 -15.44
C LYS A 332 3.87 -15.84 -14.39
N ARG A 333 3.38 -16.04 -13.18
CA ARG A 333 4.10 -16.72 -12.09
C ARG A 333 3.52 -18.12 -11.98
N LYS A 334 4.32 -19.14 -12.30
CA LYS A 334 4.03 -20.54 -11.94
C LYS A 334 4.12 -20.74 -10.42
N SER A 335 3.29 -20.04 -9.65
CA SER A 335 3.16 -20.25 -8.21
C SER A 335 2.35 -21.50 -7.99
N MET A 336 2.81 -22.37 -7.09
CA MET A 336 1.95 -23.43 -6.58
C MET A 336 0.71 -22.80 -5.95
N ASN A 337 -0.45 -23.39 -6.21
CA ASN A 337 -1.75 -23.02 -5.64
C ASN A 337 -1.88 -23.45 -4.17
N ARG A 338 -0.77 -23.49 -3.41
CA ARG A 338 -0.69 -24.04 -2.06
C ARG A 338 -0.16 -23.03 -1.05
N ILE A 339 -0.77 -23.01 0.13
CA ILE A 339 -0.37 -22.22 1.31
C ILE A 339 -0.11 -23.21 2.45
N ARG A 340 1.11 -23.20 3.02
CA ARG A 340 1.43 -24.10 4.13
C ARG A 340 0.94 -23.48 5.43
N TYR A 341 0.35 -24.28 6.32
CA TYR A 341 -0.06 -23.78 7.64
C TYR A 341 1.10 -23.22 8.45
N ARG A 342 2.29 -23.84 8.29
CA ARG A 342 3.52 -23.34 8.90
C ARG A 342 3.78 -21.87 8.54
N GLU A 343 3.61 -21.50 7.28
CA GLU A 343 3.84 -20.12 6.83
C GLU A 343 2.82 -19.19 7.48
N ILE A 344 1.55 -19.61 7.60
CA ILE A 344 0.54 -18.82 8.31
C ILE A 344 0.94 -18.64 9.78
N TYR A 345 1.43 -19.68 10.46
CA TYR A 345 1.86 -19.63 11.85
C TYR A 345 3.04 -18.68 12.07
N GLU A 346 4.00 -18.62 11.13
CA GLU A 346 5.11 -17.66 11.15
C GLU A 346 4.59 -16.23 11.06
N GLN A 347 3.63 -15.98 10.17
CA GLN A 347 3.07 -14.65 9.95
C GLN A 347 2.39 -14.11 11.21
N VAL A 348 1.64 -14.95 11.91
CA VAL A 348 0.94 -14.57 13.14
C VAL A 348 1.82 -14.65 14.40
N GLY A 349 3.12 -14.94 14.25
CA GLY A 349 4.08 -15.00 15.36
C GLY A 349 3.91 -16.20 16.29
N LEU A 350 3.24 -17.28 15.86
CA LEU A 350 3.11 -18.52 16.65
C LEU A 350 4.37 -19.36 16.64
N ILE A 351 5.22 -19.20 15.63
CA ILE A 351 6.52 -19.86 15.52
C ILE A 351 7.54 -18.85 14.99
N SER A 352 8.80 -18.99 15.39
CA SER A 352 9.86 -18.06 14.98
C SER A 352 10.37 -18.38 13.57
N MET A 353 10.95 -17.38 12.90
CA MET A 353 11.68 -17.60 11.66
C MET A 353 13.04 -18.26 11.86
N GLU A 354 13.65 -18.16 13.04
CA GLU A 354 14.93 -18.81 13.34
C GLU A 354 14.79 -20.34 13.41
N ASP A 355 13.57 -20.84 13.68
CA ASP A 355 13.22 -22.25 13.52
C ASP A 355 13.25 -22.71 12.03
N ASN A 356 13.51 -21.82 11.05
CA ASN A 356 13.58 -22.11 9.62
C ASN A 356 14.96 -22.42 9.04
N GLU A 357 16.03 -22.43 9.83
CA GLU A 357 17.34 -22.81 9.28
C GLU A 357 17.30 -24.21 8.66
N LYS A 358 17.67 -24.30 7.39
CA LYS A 358 17.87 -25.57 6.67
C LYS A 358 19.34 -25.97 6.79
N TYR A 359 19.61 -27.26 6.95
CA TYR A 359 20.95 -27.79 6.66
C TYR A 359 21.18 -27.87 5.14
N ASP A 360 22.43 -28.11 4.74
CA ASP A 360 22.92 -28.22 3.35
C ASP A 360 22.21 -29.29 2.50
N ASN A 361 21.29 -30.07 3.10
CA ASN A 361 20.53 -31.15 2.47
C ASN A 361 19.00 -30.86 2.43
N GLY A 362 18.58 -29.60 2.63
CA GLY A 362 17.18 -29.18 2.49
C GLY A 362 16.23 -29.57 3.63
N LYS A 363 16.73 -30.21 4.70
CA LYS A 363 15.98 -30.53 5.93
C LYS A 363 16.03 -29.34 6.91
N TYR A 364 14.89 -29.01 7.56
CA TYR A 364 14.80 -27.93 8.57
C TYR A 364 15.32 -28.37 9.95
N LYS A 365 16.02 -27.46 10.64
CA LYS A 365 16.64 -27.64 11.98
C LYS A 365 15.72 -28.30 13.01
N LYS A 366 14.42 -28.01 13.01
CA LYS A 366 13.45 -28.64 13.91
C LYS A 366 12.17 -29.12 13.20
N PRO A 367 11.68 -30.34 13.48
CA PRO A 367 10.31 -30.77 13.18
C PRO A 367 9.25 -29.86 13.81
N LEU A 368 8.07 -29.72 13.19
CA LEU A 368 6.94 -28.97 13.80
C LEU A 368 6.58 -29.47 15.20
N LYS A 369 6.78 -30.78 15.47
CA LYS A 369 6.60 -31.41 16.77
C LYS A 369 7.57 -30.90 17.85
N ASP A 370 8.72 -30.35 17.44
CA ASP A 370 9.79 -29.87 18.31
C ASP A 370 9.88 -28.34 18.32
N ILE A 371 8.99 -27.66 17.57
CA ILE A 371 8.76 -26.22 17.68
C ILE A 371 7.77 -26.02 18.82
N ASN A 372 8.05 -25.09 19.73
CA ASN A 372 7.14 -24.71 20.81
C ASN A 372 5.93 -23.94 20.25
N CYS A 373 5.11 -24.60 19.43
CA CYS A 373 3.88 -24.07 18.86
C CYS A 373 2.71 -24.55 19.72
N PRO A 374 1.98 -23.65 20.42
CA PRO A 374 0.84 -24.05 21.24
C PRO A 374 -0.22 -24.72 20.37
N LYS A 375 -0.42 -26.04 20.56
CA LYS A 375 -1.28 -26.88 19.69
C LYS A 375 -2.69 -26.31 19.54
N GLU A 376 -3.24 -25.76 20.62
CA GLU A 376 -4.56 -25.13 20.64
C GLU A 376 -4.60 -23.89 19.75
N LYS A 377 -3.67 -22.95 19.93
CA LYS A 377 -3.60 -21.73 19.10
C LYS A 377 -3.36 -22.05 17.62
N ALA A 378 -2.53 -23.05 17.33
CA ALA A 378 -2.30 -23.51 15.95
C ALA A 378 -3.59 -24.07 15.33
N ARG A 379 -4.34 -24.88 16.08
CA ARG A 379 -5.65 -25.40 15.66
C ARG A 379 -6.65 -24.26 15.41
N ASP A 380 -6.67 -23.26 16.29
CA ASP A 380 -7.57 -22.11 16.16
C ASP A 380 -7.26 -21.29 14.91
N ILE A 381 -5.98 -20.97 14.66
CA ILE A 381 -5.56 -20.28 13.43
C ILE A 381 -5.88 -21.09 12.18
N ARG A 382 -5.65 -22.41 12.21
CA ARG A 382 -6.02 -23.31 11.10
C ARG A 382 -7.52 -23.29 10.82
N ASN A 383 -8.35 -23.29 11.86
CA ASN A 383 -9.81 -23.21 11.72
C ASN A 383 -10.25 -21.83 11.20
N ASN A 384 -9.68 -20.75 11.73
CA ASN A 384 -9.95 -19.39 11.29
C ASN A 384 -9.57 -19.16 9.82
N ALA A 385 -8.44 -19.74 9.37
CA ALA A 385 -8.03 -19.68 7.96
C ALA A 385 -9.07 -20.35 7.05
N LYS A 386 -9.61 -21.51 7.44
CA LYS A 386 -10.67 -22.20 6.69
C LYS A 386 -11.97 -21.40 6.68
N ILE A 387 -12.37 -20.82 7.81
CA ILE A 387 -13.56 -19.95 7.90
C ILE A 387 -13.40 -18.75 6.96
N PHE A 388 -12.22 -18.13 6.95
CA PHE A 388 -11.94 -17.01 6.05
C PHE A 388 -11.96 -17.42 4.58
N LEU A 389 -11.37 -18.56 4.21
CA LEU A 389 -11.44 -19.05 2.83
C LEU A 389 -12.88 -19.38 2.41
N ASN A 390 -13.70 -19.96 3.29
CA ASN A 390 -15.14 -20.15 3.04
C ASN A 390 -15.86 -18.81 2.83
N HIS A 391 -15.48 -17.77 3.58
CA HIS A 391 -16.00 -16.42 3.34
C HIS A 391 -15.59 -15.90 1.96
N LEU A 392 -14.34 -16.06 1.54
CA LEU A 392 -13.88 -15.67 0.20
C LEU A 392 -14.58 -16.46 -0.93
N VAL A 393 -14.94 -17.72 -0.70
CA VAL A 393 -15.79 -18.50 -1.64
C VAL A 393 -17.18 -17.88 -1.75
N LYS A 394 -17.81 -17.53 -0.62
CA LYS A 394 -19.14 -16.87 -0.61
C LYS A 394 -19.14 -15.49 -1.27
N GLN A 395 -17.99 -14.82 -1.31
CA GLN A 395 -17.79 -13.53 -1.99
C GLN A 395 -17.36 -13.70 -3.45
N ASP A 396 -17.41 -14.92 -3.99
CA ASP A 396 -16.96 -15.29 -5.35
C ASP A 396 -15.51 -14.87 -5.66
N TYR A 397 -14.68 -14.67 -4.63
CA TYR A 397 -13.29 -14.26 -4.81
C TYR A 397 -12.37 -15.42 -5.19
N ILE A 398 -12.72 -16.64 -4.75
CA ILE A 398 -12.08 -17.91 -5.15
C ILE A 398 -13.17 -18.95 -5.43
N LYS A 399 -12.87 -19.95 -6.26
CA LYS A 399 -13.80 -21.04 -6.60
C LYS A 399 -13.95 -22.05 -5.44
N GLY A 400 -12.89 -22.25 -4.67
CA GLY A 400 -12.90 -23.20 -3.57
C GLY A 400 -11.51 -23.41 -2.96
N PHE A 401 -11.44 -24.29 -1.97
CA PHE A 401 -10.17 -24.77 -1.45
C PHE A 401 -10.32 -26.19 -0.90
N LYS A 402 -9.21 -26.92 -0.80
CA LYS A 402 -9.14 -28.18 -0.06
C LYS A 402 -7.93 -28.18 0.86
N GLU A 403 -8.07 -28.86 1.98
CA GLU A 403 -6.93 -29.15 2.83
C GLU A 403 -6.13 -30.32 2.24
N TYR A 404 -4.81 -30.20 2.22
CA TYR A 404 -3.93 -31.29 1.81
C TYR A 404 -3.03 -31.70 2.96
N SER A 405 -2.75 -33.00 3.03
CA SER A 405 -1.68 -33.57 3.83
C SER A 405 -0.78 -34.37 2.90
N TYR A 406 0.52 -34.15 2.96
CA TYR A 406 1.46 -35.12 2.38
C TYR A 406 1.49 -36.36 3.28
N ALA A 407 0.92 -37.46 2.80
CA ALA A 407 1.31 -38.79 3.22
C ALA A 407 2.41 -39.30 2.27
N ASP A 408 3.56 -39.66 2.82
CA ASP A 408 4.60 -40.55 2.30
C ASP A 408 4.94 -40.49 0.79
N ILE A 409 6.03 -39.77 0.47
CA ILE A 409 6.96 -40.29 -0.55
C ILE A 409 8.01 -41.08 0.23
N LYS A 410 7.87 -42.41 0.26
CA LYS A 410 8.94 -43.30 0.74
C LYS A 410 10.16 -43.05 -0.13
N ASP A 411 11.24 -42.52 0.45
CA ASP A 411 12.56 -42.78 -0.09
C ASP A 411 13.04 -44.09 0.55
N ASN A 412 13.88 -44.84 -0.16
CA ASN A 412 14.29 -46.22 0.12
C ASN A 412 15.03 -46.46 1.46
N GLU A 413 15.01 -45.52 2.40
CA GLU A 413 15.81 -45.55 3.64
C GLU A 413 14.99 -45.51 4.94
N GLY A 414 13.65 -45.62 4.87
CA GLY A 414 12.84 -45.93 6.07
C GLY A 414 12.77 -44.86 7.17
N GLU A 415 13.07 -43.59 6.89
CA GLU A 415 12.90 -42.50 7.87
C GLU A 415 11.46 -41.90 7.85
N ASP A 416 10.90 -41.71 9.05
CA ASP A 416 9.58 -41.10 9.31
C ASP A 416 9.55 -39.60 8.88
N LYS A 417 8.78 -39.28 7.84
CA LYS A 417 8.71 -37.94 7.22
C LYS A 417 7.54 -37.13 7.78
N ARG A 418 7.85 -35.97 8.37
CA ARG A 418 6.92 -34.92 8.85
C ARG A 418 5.77 -34.66 7.86
N THR A 419 4.51 -34.78 8.29
CA THR A 419 3.33 -34.40 7.51
C THR A 419 3.36 -32.91 7.17
N LYS A 420 3.51 -32.57 5.88
CA LYS A 420 3.35 -31.20 5.39
C LYS A 420 1.86 -30.97 5.13
N VAL A 421 1.19 -30.27 6.04
CA VAL A 421 -0.24 -29.93 5.93
C VAL A 421 -0.42 -28.49 5.46
N GLY A 422 -1.40 -28.24 4.60
CA GLY A 422 -1.70 -26.90 4.10
C GLY A 422 -3.03 -26.81 3.37
N LEU A 423 -3.21 -25.69 2.69
CA LEU A 423 -4.40 -25.33 1.93
C LEU A 423 -4.06 -25.26 0.45
N GLU A 424 -4.81 -25.98 -0.37
CA GLU A 424 -4.77 -25.88 -1.83
C GLU A 424 -5.97 -25.05 -2.31
N ILE A 425 -5.70 -23.98 -3.05
CA ILE A 425 -6.69 -22.99 -3.49
C ILE A 425 -7.10 -23.28 -4.93
N PHE A 426 -8.39 -23.19 -5.21
CA PHE A 426 -8.97 -23.24 -6.55
C PHE A 426 -9.48 -21.85 -6.92
N TYR A 427 -8.93 -21.27 -7.98
CA TYR A 427 -9.36 -19.99 -8.55
C TYR A 427 -10.15 -20.25 -9.84
N GLN A 428 -10.89 -19.22 -10.29
CA GLN A 428 -11.62 -19.23 -11.55
C GLN A 428 -10.67 -19.21 -12.74
#